data_AF-A0A925ZJI9-F1
#
_entry.id   AF-A0A925ZJI9-F1
#
_cell.length_a   1.000
_cell.length_b   1.000
_cell.length_c   1.000
_cell.angle_alpha   90.00
_cell.angle_beta   90.00
_cell.angle_gamma   90.00
#
_symmetry.space_group_name_H-M   'P 1'
#
loop_
_entity.id
_entity.type
_entity.pdbx_description
1 polymer ?
#
loop_
_entity_poly.entity_id
_entity_poly.type
_entity_poly.pdbx_seq_one_letter_code
_entity_poly.pdbx_strand_id
1 'polypeptide(L)'
;MTPHWRAVAVLVYAFAGSRPASAGVYGIDDRHHVYLEDDPRWHDLAARSVIAELRSGWALCDGITIAPTQTLGEYADLCPGEAFEDDPVVTSCSATLIDDDLIVTAHHCIEDGGCATAAFAPGLRFSAKNELAIPGPDDIYTCRRVVAQTDGVDIAIVQLDRPVAGDYVPATLGPTPDEEGAELGVIGFPTYTPMKIARECTVRGLHAGLVRHDCDTFHGNSGSGVFDGDGGLFGVHILVTGDYDMVGDCYVTKVYTQDGHIPGIPSAPQFGAAARIDDLLPVLCESGWPTPLCGTKASCGDGTCSGTETAASCDSDCGPPVCGDAICEVTVELACDEDCGHLTAACPGGESSGGDTEEPSTSTDAAG
;
A
#
# COMPACT_ATOMS: atom_id res chain seq x y z
N MET A 1 -12.14 -47.33 -51.18
CA MET A 1 -11.58 -47.05 -49.85
C MET A 1 -12.04 -45.66 -49.44
N THR A 2 -12.71 -45.53 -48.29
CA THR A 2 -13.34 -44.27 -47.84
C THR A 2 -13.08 -44.12 -46.34
N PRO A 3 -12.49 -42.99 -45.88
CA PRO A 3 -12.21 -42.81 -44.46
C PRO A 3 -13.50 -42.45 -43.70
N HIS A 4 -13.88 -43.28 -42.73
CA HIS A 4 -14.94 -42.95 -41.78
C HIS A 4 -14.38 -42.03 -40.68
N TRP A 5 -14.65 -40.73 -40.78
CA TRP A 5 -14.39 -39.79 -39.71
C TRP A 5 -15.38 -40.03 -38.56
N ARG A 6 -14.89 -40.56 -37.44
CA ARG A 6 -15.64 -40.56 -36.17
C ARG A 6 -15.44 -39.20 -35.51
N ALA A 7 -16.50 -38.42 -35.39
CA ALA A 7 -16.49 -37.22 -34.57
C ALA A 7 -16.28 -37.62 -33.10
N VAL A 8 -15.14 -37.23 -32.52
CA VAL A 8 -14.93 -37.30 -31.07
C VAL A 8 -15.51 -36.02 -30.49
N ALA A 9 -16.59 -36.16 -29.72
CA ALA A 9 -17.12 -35.05 -28.93
C ALA A 9 -16.14 -34.77 -27.79
N VAL A 10 -15.33 -33.71 -27.93
CA VAL A 10 -14.54 -33.17 -26.83
C VAL A 10 -15.50 -32.53 -25.84
N LEU A 11 -15.73 -33.20 -24.71
CA LEU A 11 -16.43 -32.59 -23.59
C LEU A 11 -15.50 -31.52 -23.00
N VAL A 12 -15.75 -30.26 -23.36
CA VAL A 12 -15.14 -29.13 -22.67
C VAL A 12 -15.80 -29.05 -21.31
N TYR A 13 -15.16 -29.66 -20.30
CA TYR A 13 -15.44 -29.33 -18.91
C TYR A 13 -14.99 -27.89 -18.69
N ALA A 14 -15.95 -26.97 -18.67
CA ALA A 14 -15.76 -25.66 -18.08
C ALA A 14 -15.54 -25.86 -16.58
N PHE A 15 -14.28 -26.03 -16.18
CA PHE A 15 -13.89 -25.83 -14.79
C PHE A 15 -14.15 -24.37 -14.45
N ALA A 16 -15.26 -24.11 -13.75
CA ALA A 16 -15.39 -22.91 -12.95
C ALA A 16 -14.22 -22.93 -11.96
N GLY A 17 -13.22 -22.11 -12.22
CA GLY A 17 -12.01 -22.05 -11.40
C GLY A 17 -12.32 -21.46 -10.04
N SER A 18 -12.70 -22.31 -9.08
CA SER A 18 -12.63 -21.98 -7.67
C SER A 18 -11.19 -21.62 -7.34
N ARG A 19 -10.91 -20.32 -7.22
CA ARG A 19 -9.64 -19.83 -6.69
C ARG A 19 -9.42 -20.50 -5.32
N PRO A 20 -8.20 -20.94 -4.97
CA PRO A 20 -7.93 -21.45 -3.63
C PRO A 20 -8.36 -20.38 -2.62
N ALA A 21 -9.07 -20.81 -1.58
CA ALA A 21 -9.92 -19.93 -0.79
C ALA A 21 -9.22 -19.38 0.45
N SER A 22 -9.81 -18.32 1.00
CA SER A 22 -9.15 -17.29 1.82
C SER A 22 -8.26 -17.83 2.98
N ALA A 23 -7.31 -17.11 3.59
CA ALA A 23 -6.94 -17.19 5.03
C ALA A 23 -6.62 -15.80 5.65
N GLY A 24 -7.41 -15.33 6.63
CA GLY A 24 -7.26 -13.99 7.22
C GLY A 24 -6.72 -13.99 8.66
N VAL A 25 -7.13 -14.97 9.48
CA VAL A 25 -6.76 -15.08 10.90
C VAL A 25 -6.23 -16.48 11.24
N TYR A 26 -5.14 -16.57 12.01
CA TYR A 26 -4.51 -17.80 12.47
C TYR A 26 -4.86 -18.09 13.94
N GLY A 27 -6.04 -18.65 14.16
CA GLY A 27 -6.52 -19.07 15.48
C GLY A 27 -7.37 -18.02 16.20
N ILE A 28 -6.74 -16.96 16.71
CA ILE A 28 -7.39 -15.82 17.38
C ILE A 28 -6.91 -14.54 16.69
N ASP A 29 -7.86 -13.64 16.37
CA ASP A 29 -7.57 -12.37 15.72
C ASP A 29 -6.70 -11.48 16.62
N ASP A 30 -5.42 -11.31 16.29
CA ASP A 30 -4.45 -10.53 17.07
C ASP A 30 -4.35 -9.05 16.63
N ARG A 31 -5.00 -8.73 15.50
CA ARG A 31 -4.99 -7.40 14.89
C ARG A 31 -5.55 -6.38 15.86
N HIS A 32 -4.89 -5.24 15.98
CA HIS A 32 -5.39 -4.12 16.79
C HIS A 32 -4.96 -2.76 16.22
N HIS A 33 -5.70 -1.71 16.57
CA HIS A 33 -5.34 -0.34 16.19
C HIS A 33 -4.12 0.15 16.98
N VAL A 34 -3.32 1.03 16.39
CA VAL A 34 -2.10 1.60 16.98
C VAL A 34 -2.31 2.19 18.40
N TYR A 35 -3.45 2.82 18.70
CA TYR A 35 -3.72 3.37 20.04
C TYR A 35 -3.93 2.33 21.16
N LEU A 36 -4.00 1.04 20.82
CA LEU A 36 -4.11 -0.08 21.76
C LEU A 36 -2.78 -0.80 22.01
N GLU A 37 -1.74 -0.49 21.22
CA GLU A 37 -0.41 -1.07 21.34
C GLU A 37 0.28 -0.58 22.64
N ASP A 38 0.85 -1.52 23.40
CA ASP A 38 1.48 -1.27 24.70
C ASP A 38 3.02 -1.38 24.69
N ASP A 39 3.62 -2.00 23.66
CA ASP A 39 5.06 -1.89 23.40
C ASP A 39 5.33 -0.55 22.67
N PRO A 40 6.02 0.42 23.31
CA PRO A 40 6.27 1.72 22.71
C PRO A 40 7.07 1.66 21.41
N ARG A 41 7.82 0.57 21.14
CA ARG A 41 8.55 0.36 19.89
C ARG A 41 7.62 0.06 18.72
N TRP A 42 6.69 -0.89 18.87
CA TRP A 42 5.70 -1.20 17.84
C TRP A 42 4.78 0.00 17.58
N HIS A 43 4.42 0.73 18.63
CA HIS A 43 3.69 1.98 18.51
C HIS A 43 4.51 3.06 17.76
N ASP A 44 5.81 3.21 18.01
CA ASP A 44 6.67 4.20 17.31
C ASP A 44 6.82 3.84 15.82
N LEU A 45 7.12 2.58 15.49
CA LEU A 45 7.21 2.06 14.12
C LEU A 45 5.91 2.32 13.34
N ALA A 46 4.77 1.95 13.91
CA ALA A 46 3.46 2.18 13.31
C ALA A 46 3.15 3.68 13.16
N ALA A 47 3.39 4.48 14.20
CA ALA A 47 3.09 5.90 14.17
C ALA A 47 3.98 6.73 13.21
N ARG A 48 5.17 6.22 12.84
CA ARG A 48 6.24 7.05 12.26
C ARG A 48 6.89 6.52 10.98
N SER A 49 6.84 5.21 10.71
CA SER A 49 7.51 4.61 9.55
C SER A 49 6.55 3.99 8.53
N VAL A 50 5.31 3.68 8.92
CA VAL A 50 4.35 2.95 8.07
C VAL A 50 3.34 3.90 7.42
N ILE A 51 3.09 3.67 6.14
CA ILE A 51 2.47 4.63 5.22
C ILE A 51 1.34 3.94 4.44
N ALA A 52 0.18 4.60 4.33
CA ALA A 52 -0.93 4.12 3.52
C ALA A 52 -0.66 4.43 2.04
N GLU A 53 -0.90 3.47 1.15
CA GLU A 53 -1.14 3.80 -0.27
C GLU A 53 -2.62 4.16 -0.44
N LEU A 54 -2.86 5.27 -1.16
CA LEU A 54 -4.17 5.78 -1.51
C LEU A 54 -4.35 5.81 -3.04
N ARG A 55 -5.59 5.65 -3.48
CA ARG A 55 -5.99 5.75 -4.90
C ARG A 55 -6.97 6.89 -5.12
N SER A 56 -6.75 7.64 -6.18
CA SER A 56 -7.70 8.66 -6.64
C SER A 56 -9.04 8.04 -7.06
N GLY A 57 -10.13 8.76 -6.81
CA GLY A 57 -11.49 8.33 -7.14
C GLY A 57 -12.05 7.24 -6.22
N TRP A 58 -11.31 6.86 -5.18
CA TRP A 58 -11.75 5.91 -4.15
C TRP A 58 -11.40 6.40 -2.74
N ALA A 59 -10.12 6.60 -2.45
CA ALA A 59 -9.62 7.11 -1.17
C ALA A 59 -9.40 8.62 -1.19
N LEU A 60 -8.92 9.14 -2.32
CA LEU A 60 -8.67 10.57 -2.55
C LEU A 60 -9.69 11.22 -3.48
N CYS A 61 -10.00 12.47 -3.16
CA CYS A 61 -10.83 13.37 -3.94
C CYS A 61 -10.42 14.83 -3.73
N ASP A 62 -10.96 15.75 -4.53
CA ASP A 62 -10.61 17.18 -4.57
C ASP A 62 -9.07 17.38 -4.58
N GLY A 63 -8.38 16.60 -5.43
CA GLY A 63 -6.94 16.45 -5.42
C GLY A 63 -6.45 15.42 -4.39
N ILE A 64 -6.38 15.87 -3.14
CA ILE A 64 -5.63 15.20 -2.06
C ILE A 64 -6.38 15.17 -0.73
N THR A 65 -7.72 15.31 -0.77
CA THR A 65 -8.59 15.14 0.40
C THR A 65 -8.91 13.65 0.57
N ILE A 66 -8.59 13.08 1.74
CA ILE A 66 -9.01 11.72 2.11
C ILE A 66 -10.48 11.77 2.56
N ALA A 67 -11.35 11.02 1.88
CA ALA A 67 -12.78 11.01 2.17
C ALA A 67 -13.32 9.57 2.41
N PRO A 68 -13.59 9.18 3.67
CA PRO A 68 -14.32 7.95 3.96
C PRO A 68 -15.69 7.93 3.27
N THR A 69 -15.96 6.88 2.49
CA THR A 69 -17.22 6.73 1.74
C THR A 69 -18.18 5.72 2.34
N GLN A 70 -17.65 4.70 3.02
CA GLN A 70 -18.38 3.59 3.63
C GLN A 70 -17.56 2.91 4.72
N THR A 71 -18.24 2.14 5.58
CA THR A 71 -17.61 1.25 6.57
C THR A 71 -17.15 -0.08 5.95
N LEU A 72 -16.32 -0.83 6.67
CA LEU A 72 -15.83 -2.15 6.29
C LEU A 72 -16.99 -3.16 6.27
N GLY A 73 -17.93 -3.05 7.21
CA GLY A 73 -19.16 -3.83 7.22
C GLY A 73 -19.98 -3.65 5.94
N GLU A 74 -20.10 -2.42 5.45
CA GLU A 74 -20.76 -2.08 4.18
C GLU A 74 -19.92 -2.41 2.94
N TYR A 75 -18.59 -2.49 3.05
CA TYR A 75 -17.68 -2.80 1.94
C TYR A 75 -17.56 -4.30 1.66
N ALA A 76 -17.49 -5.12 2.72
CA ALA A 76 -17.30 -6.56 2.64
C ALA A 76 -18.57 -7.37 2.95
N ASP A 77 -19.74 -6.73 3.01
CA ASP A 77 -21.04 -7.35 3.37
C ASP A 77 -20.93 -8.21 4.66
N LEU A 78 -20.28 -7.66 5.70
CA LEU A 78 -19.93 -8.43 6.91
C LEU A 78 -21.16 -8.79 7.77
N CYS A 79 -21.03 -9.90 8.50
CA CYS A 79 -22.00 -10.26 9.54
C CYS A 79 -21.87 -9.31 10.74
N PRO A 80 -22.99 -8.92 11.40
CA PRO A 80 -22.93 -7.99 12.53
C PRO A 80 -22.11 -8.52 13.71
N GLY A 81 -21.14 -7.72 14.17
CA GLY A 81 -20.20 -8.04 15.24
C GLY A 81 -18.85 -8.60 14.78
N GLU A 82 -18.56 -8.56 13.48
CA GLU A 82 -17.22 -8.89 12.95
C GLU A 82 -16.17 -7.83 13.31
N ALA A 83 -14.90 -8.22 13.32
CA ALA A 83 -13.81 -7.33 13.72
C ALA A 83 -13.67 -6.15 12.75
N PHE A 84 -13.54 -4.94 13.31
CA PHE A 84 -13.39 -3.67 12.57
C PHE A 84 -14.58 -3.30 11.67
N GLU A 85 -15.79 -3.80 11.90
CA GLU A 85 -16.96 -3.51 11.05
C GLU A 85 -17.26 -2.00 10.88
N ASP A 86 -17.04 -1.19 11.93
CA ASP A 86 -17.17 0.29 11.92
C ASP A 86 -15.99 1.03 11.22
N ASP A 87 -14.86 0.34 10.99
CA ASP A 87 -13.81 0.58 9.98
C ASP A 87 -14.15 1.46 8.77
N PRO A 88 -13.88 2.78 8.68
CA PRO A 88 -13.91 3.46 7.38
C PRO A 88 -12.94 2.81 6.37
N VAL A 89 -13.39 2.58 5.13
CA VAL A 89 -12.55 2.13 4.02
C VAL A 89 -11.97 3.34 3.28
N VAL A 90 -10.63 3.45 3.29
CA VAL A 90 -9.87 4.66 2.87
C VAL A 90 -8.45 4.38 2.33
N THR A 91 -8.02 3.13 2.10
CA THR A 91 -6.68 2.82 1.55
C THR A 91 -6.71 1.80 0.41
N SER A 92 -5.56 1.47 -0.17
CA SER A 92 -5.42 0.55 -1.31
C SER A 92 -4.37 -0.54 -1.06
N CYS A 93 -3.14 -0.11 -0.76
CA CYS A 93 -2.03 -0.94 -0.32
C CYS A 93 -1.39 -0.29 0.92
N SER A 94 -0.30 -0.89 1.39
CA SER A 94 0.57 -0.41 2.46
C SER A 94 1.96 -0.08 1.90
N ALA A 95 2.76 0.69 2.63
CA ALA A 95 4.18 0.94 2.35
C ALA A 95 4.93 1.23 3.64
N THR A 96 6.26 1.16 3.62
CA THR A 96 7.12 1.56 4.75
C THR A 96 8.24 2.49 4.30
N LEU A 97 8.46 3.59 5.02
CA LEU A 97 9.54 4.54 4.82
C LEU A 97 10.89 3.89 5.18
N ILE A 98 11.87 3.99 4.28
CA ILE A 98 13.21 3.39 4.45
C ILE A 98 14.37 4.38 4.21
N ASP A 99 14.09 5.57 3.67
CA ASP A 99 15.02 6.71 3.62
C ASP A 99 14.22 8.02 3.62
N ASP A 100 14.89 9.18 3.63
CA ASP A 100 14.24 10.50 3.69
C ASP A 100 13.14 10.71 2.61
N ASP A 101 13.33 10.17 1.40
CA ASP A 101 12.38 10.21 0.27
C ASP A 101 12.03 8.82 -0.32
N LEU A 102 12.46 7.72 0.32
CA LEU A 102 12.25 6.36 -0.19
C LEU A 102 11.25 5.55 0.65
N ILE A 103 10.28 4.94 -0.02
CA ILE A 103 9.41 3.91 0.55
C ILE A 103 9.68 2.54 -0.11
N VAL A 104 9.39 1.47 0.61
CA VAL A 104 9.30 0.11 0.06
C VAL A 104 7.85 -0.39 0.11
N THR A 105 7.42 -1.08 -0.95
CA THR A 105 6.06 -1.66 -1.09
C THR A 105 6.10 -2.89 -2.02
N ALA A 106 4.96 -3.54 -2.23
CA ALA A 106 4.84 -4.67 -3.17
C ALA A 106 4.88 -4.17 -4.62
N HIS A 107 5.44 -4.96 -5.55
CA HIS A 107 5.51 -4.55 -6.96
C HIS A 107 4.12 -4.44 -7.58
N HIS A 108 3.21 -5.37 -7.27
CA HIS A 108 1.84 -5.34 -7.79
C HIS A 108 1.01 -4.13 -7.32
N CYS A 109 1.47 -3.40 -6.30
CA CYS A 109 0.88 -2.12 -5.90
C CYS A 109 1.35 -0.95 -6.79
N ILE A 110 2.43 -1.07 -7.56
CA ILE A 110 2.94 0.02 -8.42
C ILE A 110 3.10 -0.33 -9.91
N GLU A 111 2.85 -1.59 -10.31
CA GLU A 111 2.89 -2.08 -11.70
C GLU A 111 1.78 -1.49 -12.60
N ASP A 112 1.89 -1.69 -13.93
CA ASP A 112 0.89 -1.28 -14.94
C ASP A 112 0.40 0.19 -14.89
N GLY A 113 1.25 1.10 -14.40
CA GLY A 113 0.93 2.52 -14.22
C GLY A 113 0.46 2.88 -12.80
N GLY A 114 0.48 1.91 -11.88
CA GLY A 114 0.14 2.06 -10.47
C GLY A 114 0.94 3.18 -9.79
N CYS A 115 2.25 3.29 -10.04
CA CYS A 115 3.06 4.41 -9.57
C CYS A 115 2.44 5.78 -9.92
N ALA A 116 2.17 6.04 -11.20
CA ALA A 116 1.65 7.32 -11.70
C ALA A 116 0.20 7.66 -11.25
N THR A 117 -0.43 6.81 -10.43
CA THR A 117 -1.76 7.02 -9.84
C THR A 117 -1.80 6.70 -8.34
N ALA A 118 -0.64 6.47 -7.71
CA ALA A 118 -0.50 6.18 -6.29
C ALA A 118 -0.10 7.45 -5.52
N ALA A 119 -0.84 7.71 -4.45
CA ALA A 119 -0.46 8.68 -3.43
C ALA A 119 -0.19 7.95 -2.11
N PHE A 120 0.59 8.57 -1.23
CA PHE A 120 1.11 7.96 -0.02
C PHE A 120 0.87 8.88 1.18
N ALA A 121 0.26 8.35 2.24
CA ALA A 121 -0.16 9.11 3.41
C ALA A 121 0.35 8.45 4.70
N PRO A 122 1.40 9.00 5.34
CA PRO A 122 1.90 8.49 6.60
C PRO A 122 0.90 8.75 7.74
N GLY A 123 0.85 7.87 8.73
CA GLY A 123 0.12 8.14 9.98
C GLY A 123 -1.41 8.05 9.95
N LEU A 124 -2.05 7.62 8.86
CA LEU A 124 -3.51 7.38 8.77
C LEU A 124 -3.97 6.25 9.73
N ARG A 125 -4.37 6.61 10.96
CA ARG A 125 -4.63 5.65 12.05
C ARG A 125 -5.59 6.21 13.09
N PHE A 126 -6.21 5.34 13.88
CA PHE A 126 -6.91 5.80 15.08
C PHE A 126 -5.89 6.23 16.15
N SER A 127 -5.95 7.50 16.58
CA SER A 127 -5.14 8.08 17.67
C SER A 127 -5.71 7.74 19.05
N ALA A 128 -7.02 7.55 19.11
CA ALA A 128 -7.77 7.04 20.25
C ALA A 128 -9.04 6.33 19.75
N LYS A 129 -9.79 5.71 20.68
CA LYS A 129 -11.07 5.06 20.33
C LYS A 129 -12.03 6.07 19.69
N ASN A 130 -12.47 5.77 18.47
CA ASN A 130 -13.33 6.59 17.62
C ASN A 130 -12.72 7.94 17.19
N GLU A 131 -11.40 8.12 17.31
CA GLU A 131 -10.66 9.31 16.89
C GLU A 131 -9.69 8.94 15.76
N LEU A 132 -10.16 9.05 14.51
CA LEU A 132 -9.34 8.79 13.33
C LEU A 132 -8.47 10.01 13.01
N ALA A 133 -7.15 9.86 13.05
CA ALA A 133 -6.21 10.83 12.50
C ALA A 133 -6.16 10.66 10.98
N ILE A 134 -6.65 11.67 10.26
CA ILE A 134 -6.57 11.77 8.80
C ILE A 134 -5.43 12.76 8.48
N PRO A 135 -4.40 12.35 7.71
CA PRO A 135 -3.31 13.24 7.28
C PRO A 135 -3.79 14.45 6.47
N GLY A 136 -3.08 15.57 6.58
CA GLY A 136 -3.41 16.79 5.84
C GLY A 136 -2.89 16.76 4.40
N PRO A 137 -3.33 17.69 3.52
CA PRO A 137 -2.79 17.84 2.16
C PRO A 137 -1.25 17.88 2.09
N ASP A 138 -0.60 18.57 3.04
CA ASP A 138 0.86 18.67 3.11
C ASP A 138 1.55 17.33 3.45
N ASP A 139 0.82 16.37 4.02
CA ASP A 139 1.25 14.99 4.31
C ASP A 139 0.94 14.01 3.16
N ILE A 140 0.36 14.45 2.03
CA ILE A 140 0.07 13.56 0.89
C ILE A 140 1.21 13.62 -0.13
N TYR A 141 1.96 12.53 -0.23
CA TYR A 141 3.09 12.34 -1.15
C TYR A 141 2.64 11.56 -2.39
N THR A 142 3.38 11.62 -3.48
CA THR A 142 3.09 10.88 -4.73
C THR A 142 4.29 10.05 -5.19
N CYS A 143 4.06 9.04 -6.03
CA CYS A 143 5.17 8.30 -6.64
C CYS A 143 5.93 9.19 -7.63
N ARG A 144 7.21 9.50 -7.35
CA ARG A 144 8.10 10.14 -8.33
C ARG A 144 8.56 9.13 -9.38
N ARG A 145 8.98 7.95 -8.92
CA ARG A 145 9.43 6.81 -9.75
C ARG A 145 9.78 5.60 -8.90
N VAL A 146 9.70 4.42 -9.49
CA VAL A 146 10.38 3.22 -8.97
C VAL A 146 11.88 3.39 -9.17
N VAL A 147 12.67 3.17 -8.11
CA VAL A 147 14.15 3.24 -8.16
C VAL A 147 14.81 1.86 -8.09
N ALA A 148 14.13 0.85 -7.56
CA ALA A 148 14.54 -0.55 -7.65
C ALA A 148 13.32 -1.49 -7.69
N GLN A 149 13.37 -2.52 -8.55
CA GLN A 149 12.42 -3.64 -8.61
C GLN A 149 13.12 -4.88 -9.21
N THR A 150 12.50 -6.06 -9.17
CA THR A 150 12.99 -7.26 -9.88
C THR A 150 11.88 -8.06 -10.55
N ASP A 151 12.17 -8.69 -11.70
CA ASP A 151 11.22 -9.54 -12.44
C ASP A 151 10.84 -10.85 -11.71
N GLY A 152 11.41 -11.12 -10.52
CA GLY A 152 11.31 -12.40 -9.81
C GLY A 152 10.80 -12.32 -8.38
N VAL A 153 10.70 -11.13 -7.79
CA VAL A 153 10.19 -10.90 -6.43
C VAL A 153 9.30 -9.67 -6.45
N ASP A 154 8.10 -9.80 -5.86
CA ASP A 154 7.03 -8.80 -5.83
C ASP A 154 7.32 -7.65 -4.86
N ILE A 155 8.46 -6.96 -5.04
CA ILE A 155 8.93 -5.90 -4.16
C ILE A 155 9.54 -4.76 -4.97
N ALA A 156 9.23 -3.53 -4.58
CA ALA A 156 9.71 -2.31 -5.21
C ALA A 156 10.11 -1.25 -4.16
N ILE A 157 11.15 -0.49 -4.47
CA ILE A 157 11.49 0.75 -3.76
C ILE A 157 11.09 1.91 -4.67
N VAL A 158 10.31 2.84 -4.12
CA VAL A 158 9.76 4.01 -4.78
C VAL A 158 10.33 5.27 -4.14
N GLN A 159 10.78 6.20 -4.98
CA GLN A 159 11.05 7.56 -4.57
C GLN A 159 9.73 8.35 -4.55
N LEU A 160 9.50 9.10 -3.48
CA LEU A 160 8.40 10.06 -3.37
C LEU A 160 8.70 11.35 -4.14
N ASP A 161 7.68 12.18 -4.39
CA ASP A 161 7.86 13.49 -5.03
C ASP A 161 8.79 14.43 -4.25
N ARG A 162 8.81 14.28 -2.92
CA ARG A 162 9.57 15.11 -1.98
C ARG A 162 9.98 14.32 -0.72
N PRO A 163 10.97 14.81 0.06
CA PRO A 163 11.34 14.21 1.34
C PRO A 163 10.18 14.26 2.33
N VAL A 164 10.02 13.23 3.17
CA VAL A 164 8.99 13.18 4.20
C VAL A 164 9.31 14.14 5.35
N ALA A 165 8.32 14.94 5.75
CA ALA A 165 8.47 16.00 6.74
C ALA A 165 7.82 15.66 8.10
N GLY A 166 8.13 16.42 9.15
CA GLY A 166 7.52 16.26 10.48
C GLY A 166 8.25 15.25 11.35
N ASP A 167 7.50 14.46 12.13
CA ASP A 167 8.03 13.51 13.11
C ASP A 167 8.22 12.08 12.56
N TYR A 168 7.85 11.83 11.30
CA TYR A 168 8.05 10.55 10.60
C TYR A 168 9.54 10.21 10.44
N VAL A 169 9.88 8.92 10.50
CA VAL A 169 11.28 8.44 10.49
C VAL A 169 11.37 7.11 9.73
N PRO A 170 12.38 6.94 8.85
CA PRO A 170 12.67 5.66 8.20
C PRO A 170 12.79 4.49 9.18
N ALA A 171 12.16 3.36 8.84
CA ALA A 171 12.32 2.12 9.57
C ALA A 171 13.78 1.65 9.51
N THR A 172 14.34 1.27 10.66
CA THR A 172 15.68 0.67 10.70
C THR A 172 15.61 -0.74 10.12
N LEU A 173 16.48 -1.07 9.17
CA LEU A 173 16.49 -2.40 8.56
C LEU A 173 17.01 -3.47 9.55
N GLY A 174 16.29 -4.59 9.60
CA GLY A 174 16.62 -5.77 10.40
C GLY A 174 17.17 -6.93 9.56
N PRO A 175 17.83 -7.91 10.18
CA PRO A 175 18.18 -9.16 9.51
C PRO A 175 16.91 -9.95 9.14
N THR A 176 16.88 -10.56 7.95
CA THR A 176 15.85 -11.58 7.65
C THR A 176 15.90 -12.71 8.70
N PRO A 177 14.81 -13.00 9.42
CA PRO A 177 14.72 -14.19 10.28
C PRO A 177 14.51 -15.45 9.43
N ASP A 178 15.43 -16.42 9.52
CA ASP A 178 15.42 -17.66 8.72
C ASP A 178 15.08 -18.94 9.53
N GLU A 179 15.01 -18.85 10.87
CA GLU A 179 14.59 -19.95 11.75
C GLU A 179 13.06 -20.07 11.87
N GLU A 180 12.51 -21.29 11.71
CA GLU A 180 11.08 -21.55 11.93
C GLU A 180 10.73 -21.37 13.42
N GLY A 181 9.69 -20.59 13.71
CA GLY A 181 9.28 -20.19 15.05
C GLY A 181 9.90 -18.89 15.57
N ALA A 182 10.73 -18.19 14.78
CA ALA A 182 11.18 -16.85 15.12
C ALA A 182 10.02 -15.84 15.14
N GLU A 183 9.96 -14.97 16.16
CA GLU A 183 8.93 -13.94 16.34
C GLU A 183 9.06 -12.83 15.28
N LEU A 184 7.93 -12.36 14.75
CA LEU A 184 7.84 -11.23 13.83
C LEU A 184 6.49 -10.52 13.95
N GLY A 185 6.32 -9.40 13.26
CA GLY A 185 5.04 -8.71 13.13
C GLY A 185 4.88 -7.96 11.82
N VAL A 186 3.63 -7.70 11.47
CA VAL A 186 3.21 -6.96 10.27
C VAL A 186 2.46 -5.70 10.70
N ILE A 187 2.79 -4.56 10.08
CA ILE A 187 2.11 -3.29 10.30
C ILE A 187 1.65 -2.73 8.96
N GLY A 188 0.36 -2.41 8.85
CA GLY A 188 -0.22 -1.96 7.59
C GLY A 188 -1.75 -1.85 7.63
N PHE A 189 -2.38 -1.97 6.47
CA PHE A 189 -3.75 -1.51 6.23
C PHE A 189 -4.69 -2.66 5.77
N PRO A 190 -5.10 -3.57 6.67
CA PRO A 190 -6.00 -4.69 6.36
C PRO A 190 -7.37 -4.23 5.85
N THR A 191 -7.86 -4.92 4.82
CA THR A 191 -9.12 -4.66 4.10
C THR A 191 -9.38 -3.18 3.86
N TYR A 192 -8.34 -2.46 3.45
CA TYR A 192 -8.43 -1.07 3.01
C TYR A 192 -8.83 -0.07 4.12
N THR A 193 -8.64 -0.45 5.39
CA THR A 193 -8.98 0.34 6.59
C THR A 193 -7.74 0.95 7.26
N PRO A 194 -7.87 1.99 8.13
CA PRO A 194 -6.77 2.62 8.86
C PRO A 194 -5.91 1.64 9.65
N MET A 195 -4.64 2.01 9.86
CA MET A 195 -3.54 1.12 10.25
C MET A 195 -3.80 0.19 11.45
N LYS A 196 -3.43 -1.09 11.29
CA LYS A 196 -3.37 -2.13 12.33
C LYS A 196 -1.94 -2.63 12.54
N ILE A 197 -1.71 -3.24 13.69
CA ILE A 197 -0.55 -4.07 14.03
C ILE A 197 -1.05 -5.51 14.25
N ALA A 198 -0.28 -6.49 13.76
CA ALA A 198 -0.40 -7.92 14.04
C ALA A 198 1.00 -8.45 14.39
N ARG A 199 1.22 -9.00 15.59
CA ARG A 199 2.56 -9.35 16.12
C ARG A 199 2.62 -10.55 17.06
N GLU A 200 1.53 -11.31 17.27
CA GLU A 200 1.56 -12.60 17.98
C GLU A 200 1.85 -13.78 17.01
N CYS A 201 2.78 -13.58 16.07
CA CYS A 201 3.03 -14.48 14.94
C CYS A 201 4.51 -14.81 14.69
N THR A 202 4.75 -15.82 13.85
CA THR A 202 6.06 -16.47 13.70
C THR A 202 6.44 -16.83 12.27
N VAL A 203 7.74 -17.02 12.03
CA VAL A 203 8.27 -17.55 10.76
C VAL A 203 7.84 -19.01 10.59
N ARG A 204 7.13 -19.32 9.50
CA ARG A 204 6.68 -20.67 9.10
C ARG A 204 7.51 -21.24 7.94
N GLY A 205 8.80 -20.86 7.94
CA GLY A 205 9.85 -21.32 7.02
C GLY A 205 9.96 -20.53 5.71
N LEU A 206 11.13 -20.64 5.07
CA LEU A 206 11.42 -20.06 3.76
C LEU A 206 10.83 -20.90 2.62
N HIS A 207 10.13 -20.27 1.67
CA HIS A 207 9.60 -20.92 0.48
C HIS A 207 9.85 -20.09 -0.78
N ALA A 208 10.59 -20.66 -1.75
CA ALA A 208 10.94 -20.00 -3.01
C ALA A 208 11.63 -18.62 -2.87
N GLY A 209 12.31 -18.36 -1.74
CA GLY A 209 12.96 -17.08 -1.41
C GLY A 209 12.15 -16.21 -0.45
N LEU A 210 10.84 -16.45 -0.32
CA LEU A 210 9.94 -15.69 0.55
C LEU A 210 9.95 -16.24 1.98
N VAL A 211 9.86 -15.36 2.97
CA VAL A 211 9.59 -15.72 4.37
C VAL A 211 8.09 -15.96 4.51
N ARG A 212 7.67 -17.15 4.95
CA ARG A 212 6.26 -17.40 5.27
C ARG A 212 5.98 -17.13 6.74
N HIS A 213 4.76 -16.67 7.05
CA HIS A 213 4.35 -16.31 8.41
C HIS A 213 2.87 -16.64 8.68
N ASP A 214 2.51 -16.76 9.96
CA ASP A 214 1.15 -16.95 10.45
C ASP A 214 0.55 -15.70 11.14
N CYS A 215 0.98 -14.51 10.71
CA CYS A 215 0.33 -13.23 11.07
C CYS A 215 -1.00 -13.01 10.35
N ASP A 216 -1.90 -12.29 11.00
CA ASP A 216 -3.26 -12.04 10.53
C ASP A 216 -3.33 -10.94 9.45
N THR A 217 -3.01 -11.32 8.21
CA THR A 217 -2.93 -10.42 7.06
C THR A 217 -4.05 -10.62 6.04
N PHE A 218 -4.65 -9.50 5.63
CA PHE A 218 -5.78 -9.38 4.71
C PHE A 218 -5.41 -8.50 3.51
N HIS A 219 -6.16 -8.52 2.40
CA HIS A 219 -5.95 -7.59 1.26
C HIS A 219 -5.77 -6.13 1.72
N GLY A 220 -4.93 -5.37 1.02
CA GLY A 220 -4.46 -4.06 1.51
C GLY A 220 -3.21 -4.14 2.39
N ASN A 221 -2.90 -5.29 3.00
CA ASN A 221 -1.58 -5.53 3.58
C ASN A 221 -0.48 -5.73 2.52
N SER A 222 -0.81 -5.83 1.24
CA SER A 222 0.19 -5.75 0.17
C SER A 222 1.05 -4.51 0.35
N GLY A 223 2.37 -4.70 0.48
CA GLY A 223 3.31 -3.62 0.79
C GLY A 223 3.53 -3.32 2.28
N SER A 224 2.91 -4.06 3.21
CA SER A 224 3.07 -3.81 4.65
C SER A 224 4.49 -4.09 5.11
N GLY A 225 4.97 -3.28 6.06
CA GLY A 225 6.26 -3.54 6.69
C GLY A 225 6.20 -4.83 7.52
N VAL A 226 7.20 -5.69 7.34
CA VAL A 226 7.37 -6.93 8.09
C VAL A 226 8.65 -6.84 8.90
N PHE A 227 8.48 -6.83 10.21
CA PHE A 227 9.51 -6.51 11.20
C PHE A 227 9.84 -7.74 12.03
N ASP A 228 11.11 -7.91 12.40
CA ASP A 228 11.54 -8.95 13.33
C ASP A 228 11.09 -8.66 14.77
N GLY A 229 11.26 -9.65 15.67
CA GLY A 229 10.92 -9.52 17.09
C GLY A 229 11.61 -8.36 17.83
N ASP A 230 12.75 -7.85 17.34
CA ASP A 230 13.50 -6.69 17.86
C ASP A 230 13.08 -5.35 17.19
N GLY A 231 12.27 -5.39 16.13
CA GLY A 231 11.66 -4.25 15.44
C GLY A 231 12.44 -3.78 14.20
N GLY A 232 13.38 -4.57 13.71
CA GLY A 232 14.07 -4.32 12.44
C GLY A 232 13.19 -4.70 11.25
N LEU A 233 13.02 -3.80 10.29
CA LEU A 233 12.30 -4.07 9.04
C LEU A 233 13.16 -4.97 8.14
N PHE A 234 12.76 -6.22 7.93
CA PHE A 234 13.49 -7.15 7.06
C PHE A 234 12.77 -7.40 5.72
N GLY A 235 11.46 -7.14 5.67
CA GLY A 235 10.65 -7.58 4.55
C GLY A 235 9.37 -6.78 4.34
N VAL A 236 8.67 -7.16 3.27
CA VAL A 236 7.45 -6.55 2.78
C VAL A 236 6.42 -7.63 2.54
N HIS A 237 5.21 -7.49 3.08
CA HIS A 237 4.15 -8.47 2.90
C HIS A 237 3.60 -8.39 1.47
N ILE A 238 3.55 -9.51 0.77
CA ILE A 238 3.18 -9.57 -0.66
C ILE A 238 2.05 -10.56 -0.95
N LEU A 239 1.94 -11.62 -0.16
CA LEU A 239 0.95 -12.67 -0.35
C LEU A 239 0.07 -12.73 0.89
N VAL A 240 -1.03 -12.00 0.82
CA VAL A 240 -2.18 -12.24 1.70
C VAL A 240 -2.71 -13.62 1.35
N THR A 241 -2.95 -14.47 2.35
CA THR A 241 -3.65 -15.71 2.09
C THR A 241 -5.15 -15.46 1.95
N GLY A 242 -5.72 -14.42 2.61
CA GLY A 242 -6.90 -13.59 2.26
C GLY A 242 -8.24 -13.80 3.03
N ASP A 243 -9.25 -12.99 2.77
CA ASP A 243 -9.97 -12.37 3.91
C ASP A 243 -11.11 -13.17 4.59
N TYR A 244 -12.17 -13.52 3.87
CA TYR A 244 -13.48 -13.87 4.45
C TYR A 244 -14.11 -15.16 3.89
N ASP A 245 -15.00 -15.79 4.64
CA ASP A 245 -15.90 -16.87 4.19
C ASP A 245 -17.38 -16.40 4.21
N MET A 246 -18.18 -16.83 3.24
CA MET A 246 -19.61 -16.51 3.14
C MET A 246 -20.44 -17.43 4.04
N VAL A 247 -21.20 -16.86 5.00
CA VAL A 247 -22.06 -17.61 5.93
C VAL A 247 -23.50 -17.10 5.85
N GLY A 248 -24.33 -17.82 5.08
CA GLY A 248 -25.72 -17.42 4.83
C GLY A 248 -25.78 -16.34 3.76
N ASP A 249 -26.02 -15.11 4.19
CA ASP A 249 -26.13 -13.89 3.37
C ASP A 249 -25.15 -12.77 3.79
N CYS A 250 -24.24 -13.03 4.74
CA CYS A 250 -23.17 -12.12 5.15
C CYS A 250 -21.81 -12.84 5.28
N TYR A 251 -20.71 -12.09 5.32
CA TYR A 251 -19.34 -12.60 5.39
C TYR A 251 -18.79 -12.60 6.82
N VAL A 252 -18.01 -13.63 7.17
CA VAL A 252 -17.29 -13.74 8.46
C VAL A 252 -15.78 -13.83 8.25
N THR A 253 -15.01 -13.35 9.22
CA THR A 253 -13.54 -13.43 9.26
C THR A 253 -13.07 -14.87 9.10
N LYS A 254 -12.14 -15.11 8.16
CA LYS A 254 -11.77 -16.48 7.83
C LYS A 254 -10.62 -17.01 8.68
N VAL A 255 -10.99 -17.86 9.64
CA VAL A 255 -10.09 -18.44 10.64
C VAL A 255 -9.46 -19.77 10.19
N TYR A 256 -8.15 -19.86 10.41
CA TYR A 256 -7.30 -21.01 10.17
C TYR A 256 -6.85 -21.66 11.48
N THR A 257 -6.42 -22.91 11.40
CA THR A 257 -5.61 -23.51 12.48
C THR A 257 -4.20 -22.90 12.48
N GLN A 258 -3.49 -22.92 13.63
CA GLN A 258 -2.09 -22.47 13.69
C GLN A 258 -1.20 -23.18 12.67
N ASP A 259 -1.49 -24.45 12.34
CA ASP A 259 -0.76 -25.20 11.32
C ASP A 259 -1.14 -24.82 9.87
N GLY A 260 -1.89 -23.74 9.66
CA GLY A 260 -2.23 -23.20 8.34
C GLY A 260 -3.30 -23.97 7.57
N HIS A 261 -4.09 -24.82 8.24
CA HIS A 261 -5.19 -25.56 7.61
C HIS A 261 -6.56 -24.90 7.81
N ILE A 262 -7.42 -24.95 6.79
CA ILE A 262 -8.85 -24.59 6.91
C ILE A 262 -9.55 -25.66 7.77
N PRO A 263 -10.27 -25.29 8.86
CA PRO A 263 -10.95 -26.25 9.73
C PRO A 263 -11.88 -27.20 8.97
N GLY A 264 -11.63 -28.51 9.11
CA GLY A 264 -12.47 -29.57 8.51
C GLY A 264 -12.25 -29.83 7.01
N ILE A 265 -11.43 -29.05 6.30
CA ILE A 265 -11.13 -29.25 4.88
C ILE A 265 -9.70 -29.82 4.71
N PRO A 266 -9.52 -30.97 4.05
CA PRO A 266 -8.18 -31.50 3.73
C PRO A 266 -7.46 -30.61 2.69
N SER A 267 -6.69 -29.63 3.17
CA SER A 267 -5.86 -28.73 2.36
C SER A 267 -4.36 -28.93 2.63
N ALA A 268 -3.52 -28.40 1.75
CA ALA A 268 -2.15 -28.03 2.14
C ALA A 268 -2.19 -26.86 3.15
N PRO A 269 -1.14 -26.67 3.98
CA PRO A 269 -1.06 -25.54 4.89
C PRO A 269 -0.75 -24.24 4.11
N GLN A 270 -1.51 -23.19 4.39
CA GLN A 270 -1.45 -21.88 3.74
C GLN A 270 -1.00 -20.84 4.77
N PHE A 271 0.03 -20.07 4.42
CA PHE A 271 0.66 -19.04 5.24
C PHE A 271 0.85 -17.79 4.41
N GLY A 272 0.70 -16.61 5.01
CA GLY A 272 1.10 -15.35 4.38
C GLY A 272 2.58 -15.35 4.02
N ALA A 273 3.00 -14.52 3.07
CA ALA A 273 4.41 -14.44 2.68
C ALA A 273 4.92 -13.02 2.49
N ALA A 274 6.18 -12.83 2.89
CA ALA A 274 6.94 -11.61 2.75
C ALA A 274 8.11 -11.77 1.77
N ALA A 275 8.27 -10.79 0.89
CA ALA A 275 9.51 -10.55 0.16
C ALA A 275 10.56 -9.95 1.10
N ARG A 276 11.85 -10.20 0.84
CA ARG A 276 12.95 -9.70 1.68
C ARG A 276 13.56 -8.46 1.07
N ILE A 277 13.86 -7.46 1.90
CA ILE A 277 14.54 -6.24 1.46
C ILE A 277 15.98 -6.54 1.02
N ASP A 278 16.60 -7.56 1.63
CA ASP A 278 17.90 -8.13 1.24
C ASP A 278 17.98 -8.56 -0.24
N ASP A 279 16.87 -8.98 -0.86
CA ASP A 279 16.82 -9.37 -2.28
C ASP A 279 16.81 -8.17 -3.23
N LEU A 280 16.50 -6.96 -2.73
CA LEU A 280 16.33 -5.75 -3.53
C LEU A 280 17.42 -4.68 -3.28
N LEU A 281 17.99 -4.61 -2.07
CA LEU A 281 19.09 -3.69 -1.74
C LEU A 281 20.28 -3.75 -2.73
N PRO A 282 20.74 -4.92 -3.20
CA PRO A 282 21.82 -4.97 -4.18
C PRO A 282 21.49 -4.22 -5.48
N VAL A 283 20.23 -4.28 -5.94
CA VAL A 283 19.78 -3.58 -7.15
C VAL A 283 19.82 -2.06 -6.96
N LEU A 284 19.36 -1.58 -5.79
CA LEU A 284 19.43 -0.16 -5.44
C LEU A 284 20.88 0.32 -5.37
N CYS A 285 21.76 -0.41 -4.69
CA CYS A 285 23.14 0.00 -4.49
C CYS A 285 24.01 -0.15 -5.74
N GLU A 286 23.80 -1.16 -6.58
CA GLU A 286 24.50 -1.31 -7.87
C GLU A 286 24.05 -0.29 -8.92
N SER A 287 22.85 0.30 -8.77
CA SER A 287 22.42 1.45 -9.59
C SER A 287 23.23 2.73 -9.30
N GLY A 288 23.89 2.81 -8.14
CA GLY A 288 24.60 3.98 -7.66
C GLY A 288 23.74 5.00 -6.92
N TRP A 289 22.51 4.65 -6.53
CA TRP A 289 21.57 5.54 -5.84
C TRP A 289 22.19 6.21 -4.59
N PRO A 290 22.04 7.54 -4.38
CA PRO A 290 22.55 8.21 -3.19
C PRO A 290 21.63 7.96 -1.97
N THR A 291 22.00 7.03 -1.10
CA THR A 291 21.23 6.66 0.09
C THR A 291 22.13 6.14 1.23
N PRO A 292 21.87 6.50 2.49
CA PRO A 292 22.53 5.88 3.65
C PRO A 292 22.41 4.36 3.68
N LEU A 293 21.35 3.77 3.10
CA LEU A 293 21.15 2.32 2.99
C LEU A 293 22.29 1.62 2.22
N CYS A 294 22.89 2.32 1.26
CA CYS A 294 24.01 1.85 0.45
C CYS A 294 25.37 2.37 0.91
N GLY A 295 25.42 3.07 2.06
CA GLY A 295 26.62 3.76 2.54
C GLY A 295 27.02 5.01 1.73
N THR A 296 26.21 5.40 0.75
CA THR A 296 26.29 6.68 0.03
C THR A 296 25.43 7.73 0.76
N LYS A 297 25.33 8.95 0.21
CA LYS A 297 24.42 10.02 0.64
C LYS A 297 24.13 10.93 -0.55
N ALA A 298 22.92 11.48 -0.61
CA ALA A 298 22.58 12.62 -1.49
C ALA A 298 23.61 13.76 -1.30
N SER A 299 24.08 14.33 -2.41
CA SER A 299 25.17 15.30 -2.41
C SER A 299 25.14 16.27 -3.61
N CYS A 300 24.20 17.21 -3.56
CA CYS A 300 23.98 18.31 -4.50
C CYS A 300 25.18 18.69 -5.38
N GLY A 301 25.00 18.47 -6.68
CA GLY A 301 26.04 18.49 -7.71
C GLY A 301 26.50 17.10 -8.15
N ASP A 302 25.83 16.03 -7.73
CA ASP A 302 26.06 14.66 -8.22
C ASP A 302 25.18 14.28 -9.43
N GLY A 303 24.07 15.01 -9.62
CA GLY A 303 23.12 14.87 -10.72
C GLY A 303 21.86 14.05 -10.39
N THR A 304 21.65 13.69 -9.12
CA THR A 304 20.57 12.78 -8.71
C THR A 304 19.76 13.36 -7.55
N CYS A 305 18.72 14.16 -7.85
CA CYS A 305 17.74 14.63 -6.86
C CYS A 305 17.23 13.48 -5.98
N SER A 306 17.63 13.46 -4.71
CA SER A 306 17.43 12.34 -3.77
C SER A 306 17.52 12.75 -2.28
N GLY A 307 17.01 11.91 -1.39
CA GLY A 307 17.15 12.04 0.06
C GLY A 307 16.48 13.30 0.62
N THR A 308 17.27 14.33 0.95
CA THR A 308 16.78 15.63 1.46
C THR A 308 16.85 16.77 0.43
N GLU A 309 17.12 16.46 -0.83
CA GLU A 309 17.28 17.45 -1.88
C GLU A 309 15.91 17.92 -2.42
N THR A 310 15.85 19.21 -2.77
CA THR A 310 14.64 19.86 -3.31
C THR A 310 15.08 20.98 -4.25
N ALA A 311 14.19 21.45 -5.13
CA ALA A 311 14.46 22.61 -5.99
C ALA A 311 14.80 23.91 -5.21
N ALA A 312 14.55 23.96 -3.90
CA ALA A 312 14.90 25.08 -3.03
C ALA A 312 16.24 24.90 -2.28
N SER A 313 16.74 23.66 -2.14
CA SER A 313 18.00 23.33 -1.47
C SER A 313 19.12 22.91 -2.42
N CYS A 314 18.77 22.40 -3.62
CA CYS A 314 19.68 21.99 -4.67
C CYS A 314 19.07 22.19 -6.08
N ASP A 315 19.19 23.40 -6.63
CA ASP A 315 18.68 23.75 -7.96
C ASP A 315 19.54 23.20 -9.13
N SER A 316 20.68 22.57 -8.85
CA SER A 316 21.51 21.90 -9.86
C SER A 316 21.03 20.50 -10.23
N ASP A 317 20.38 19.80 -9.29
CA ASP A 317 20.06 18.38 -9.39
C ASP A 317 18.55 18.15 -9.32
N CYS A 318 17.85 18.92 -8.48
CA CYS A 318 16.39 18.99 -8.43
C CYS A 318 15.86 20.18 -9.26
N GLY A 319 15.24 19.89 -10.40
CA GLY A 319 14.44 20.89 -11.11
C GLY A 319 13.17 21.28 -10.35
N PRO A 320 12.57 22.45 -10.61
CA PRO A 320 11.19 22.71 -10.22
C PRO A 320 10.24 21.80 -11.02
N PRO A 321 9.00 21.55 -10.54
CA PRO A 321 8.02 20.72 -11.25
C PRO A 321 7.79 21.12 -12.71
N VAL A 322 7.67 20.11 -13.59
CA VAL A 322 7.58 20.29 -15.05
C VAL A 322 6.35 19.55 -15.58
N CYS A 323 5.33 20.28 -16.03
CA CYS A 323 4.18 19.65 -16.67
C CYS A 323 4.55 18.93 -17.97
N GLY A 324 3.99 17.73 -18.15
CA GLY A 324 4.20 16.83 -19.28
C GLY A 324 5.40 15.88 -19.13
N ASP A 325 5.93 15.69 -17.91
CA ASP A 325 7.01 14.72 -17.62
C ASP A 325 6.51 13.38 -17.04
N ALA A 326 5.20 13.25 -16.83
CA ALA A 326 4.48 12.15 -16.19
C ALA A 326 4.70 11.98 -14.67
N ILE A 327 5.20 13.01 -13.98
CA ILE A 327 5.36 13.04 -12.52
C ILE A 327 4.39 14.06 -11.91
N CYS A 328 3.44 13.59 -11.09
CA CYS A 328 2.55 14.49 -10.36
C CYS A 328 3.21 15.02 -9.07
N GLU A 329 4.05 16.04 -9.17
CA GLU A 329 4.64 16.73 -8.00
C GLU A 329 3.64 17.74 -7.40
N VAL A 330 3.06 17.43 -6.24
CA VAL A 330 1.87 18.11 -5.69
C VAL A 330 2.17 19.50 -5.09
N THR A 331 3.44 19.91 -5.02
CA THR A 331 3.92 20.94 -4.09
C THR A 331 3.60 22.41 -4.43
N VAL A 332 3.05 22.72 -5.62
CA VAL A 332 2.65 24.11 -5.95
C VAL A 332 1.43 24.19 -6.88
N GLU A 333 0.24 24.23 -6.24
CA GLU A 333 -1.09 24.32 -6.86
C GLU A 333 -1.50 23.10 -7.73
N LEU A 334 -2.81 22.81 -7.79
CA LEU A 334 -3.39 21.72 -8.60
C LEU A 334 -3.28 21.92 -10.14
N ALA A 335 -2.45 22.87 -10.60
CA ALA A 335 -2.52 23.47 -11.93
C ALA A 335 -1.81 22.68 -13.05
N CYS A 336 -1.66 21.36 -12.89
CA CYS A 336 -0.95 20.49 -13.83
C CYS A 336 -1.81 19.27 -14.23
N ASP A 337 -2.95 19.54 -14.88
CA ASP A 337 -3.91 18.50 -15.34
C ASP A 337 -3.28 17.44 -16.28
N GLU A 338 -2.13 17.72 -16.90
CA GLU A 338 -1.46 16.80 -17.83
C GLU A 338 -0.88 15.57 -17.11
N ASP A 339 -0.35 15.74 -15.88
CA ASP A 339 0.25 14.68 -15.06
C ASP A 339 -0.61 14.35 -13.83
N CYS A 340 -1.11 15.38 -13.15
CA CYS A 340 -1.97 15.27 -11.96
C CYS A 340 -3.47 15.14 -12.27
N GLY A 341 -3.89 15.16 -13.54
CA GLY A 341 -5.32 15.10 -13.92
C GLY A 341 -6.08 13.88 -13.40
N HIS A 342 -5.37 12.83 -12.97
CA HIS A 342 -5.95 11.68 -12.30
C HIS A 342 -6.45 11.98 -10.87
N LEU A 343 -5.87 12.96 -10.16
CA LEU A 343 -6.24 13.35 -8.79
C LEU A 343 -7.50 14.23 -8.71
N THR A 344 -7.98 14.78 -9.83
CA THR A 344 -9.03 15.82 -9.85
C THR A 344 -10.46 15.30 -9.62
N ALA A 345 -10.63 14.08 -9.08
CA ALA A 345 -11.94 13.48 -8.84
C ALA A 345 -12.68 14.21 -7.71
N ALA A 346 -13.88 14.70 -7.98
CA ALA A 346 -14.65 15.47 -6.99
C ALA A 346 -15.13 14.61 -5.81
N CYS A 347 -15.11 15.15 -4.59
CA CYS A 347 -15.51 14.42 -3.39
C CYS A 347 -17.00 13.98 -3.41
N PRO A 348 -17.31 12.72 -3.03
CA PRO A 348 -18.67 12.20 -3.09
C PRO A 348 -19.60 12.95 -2.14
N GLY A 349 -20.61 13.62 -2.72
CA GLY A 349 -21.56 14.48 -1.99
C GLY A 349 -21.30 15.98 -2.10
N GLY A 350 -20.19 16.40 -2.73
CA GLY A 350 -19.94 17.81 -3.05
C GLY A 350 -20.85 18.32 -4.18
N GLU A 351 -21.63 19.37 -3.94
CA GLU A 351 -22.22 20.16 -5.01
C GLU A 351 -21.11 20.96 -5.71
N SER A 352 -20.95 20.79 -7.03
CA SER A 352 -19.91 21.48 -7.78
C SER A 352 -20.18 22.99 -7.84
N SER A 353 -19.52 23.76 -6.98
CA SER A 353 -19.63 25.22 -6.91
C SER A 353 -18.88 25.93 -8.05
N GLY A 354 -19.21 25.54 -9.30
CA GLY A 354 -18.78 26.22 -10.51
C GLY A 354 -19.39 27.61 -10.56
N GLY A 355 -18.60 28.63 -10.24
CA GLY A 355 -19.03 30.03 -10.27
C GLY A 355 -19.06 30.58 -11.69
N ASP A 356 -20.16 30.37 -12.41
CA ASP A 356 -20.41 31.00 -13.72
C ASP A 356 -20.53 32.53 -13.58
N THR A 357 -19.39 33.23 -13.68
CA THR A 357 -19.36 34.69 -13.84
C THR A 357 -19.60 35.05 -15.31
N GLU A 358 -20.86 35.15 -15.72
CA GLU A 358 -21.23 35.70 -17.03
C GLU A 358 -20.75 37.16 -17.15
N GLU A 359 -19.70 37.41 -17.96
CA GLU A 359 -19.43 38.75 -18.47
C GLU A 359 -20.47 39.14 -19.54
N PRO A 360 -21.18 40.27 -19.41
CA PRO A 360 -22.18 40.69 -20.38
C PRO A 360 -21.54 41.22 -21.66
N SER A 361 -21.43 40.36 -22.68
CA SER A 361 -20.85 40.71 -23.99
C SER A 361 -21.58 41.87 -24.69
N THR A 362 -20.94 43.04 -24.79
CA THR A 362 -21.46 44.18 -25.55
C THR A 362 -21.05 44.09 -27.03
N SER A 363 -21.95 43.59 -27.87
CA SER A 363 -21.74 43.54 -29.32
C SER A 363 -22.24 44.80 -30.03
N THR A 364 -21.31 45.69 -30.40
CA THR A 364 -21.55 46.74 -31.40
C THR A 364 -21.22 46.22 -32.79
N ASP A 365 -22.21 46.11 -33.67
CA ASP A 365 -22.23 46.80 -34.98
C ASP A 365 -23.25 46.20 -35.97
N ALA A 366 -24.08 47.09 -36.53
CA ALA A 366 -24.71 46.89 -37.83
C ALA A 366 -25.06 48.26 -38.42
N ALA A 367 -24.52 48.58 -39.60
CA ALA A 367 -24.88 49.79 -40.35
C ALA A 367 -26.16 49.57 -41.17
N GLY A 368 -27.02 50.60 -41.26
CA GLY A 368 -28.28 50.59 -42.01
C GLY A 368 -29.00 51.93 -41.96
#